data_AF-A0A9R1W6R2-F1
#
_entry.id   AF-A0A9R1W6R2-F1
#
_cell.length_a   1.000
_cell.length_b   1.000
_cell.length_c   1.000
_cell.angle_alpha   90.00
_cell.angle_beta   90.00
_cell.angle_gamma   90.00
#
_symmetry.space_group_name_H-M   'P 1'
#
loop_
_entity.id
_entity.type
_entity.pdbx_description
1 polymer ?
#
loop_
_entity_poly.entity_id
_entity_poly.type
_entity_poly.pdbx_seq_one_letter_code
_entity_poly.pdbx_strand_id
1 'polypeptide(L)'
;MWEDLVIKAKNGGLYVIDTYVFWNVHEPSPGTYGFSGRYDIVRFIKTVARNGLYVNLRIGPYVCAEWNFGGFPIWLKYVPGISFRTDNEPFKAAMQGFTQKIVGMLKAKNLFESQGGPIILSQIENEYGAQGKSFGAAKKAYINWAAKMVVELNT
;
A
#
# COMPACT_ATOMS: atom_id res chain seq x y z
N MET A 1 3.83 -11.47 -19.25
CA MET A 1 2.45 -11.10 -18.85
C MET A 1 2.32 -9.62 -18.52
N TRP A 2 2.97 -9.08 -17.47
CA TRP A 2 2.80 -7.67 -17.09
C TRP A 2 2.99 -6.67 -18.23
N GLU A 3 4.10 -6.78 -18.98
CA GLU A 3 4.39 -5.91 -20.13
C GLU A 3 3.23 -5.89 -21.14
N ASP A 4 2.78 -7.08 -21.56
CA ASP A 4 1.67 -7.23 -22.50
C ASP A 4 0.35 -6.65 -21.97
N LEU A 5 0.03 -6.85 -20.69
CA LEU A 5 -1.16 -6.27 -20.06
C LEU A 5 -1.09 -4.73 -20.00
N VAL A 6 0.08 -4.18 -19.68
CA VAL A 6 0.31 -2.73 -19.65
C VAL A 6 0.21 -2.12 -21.05
N ILE A 7 0.76 -2.78 -22.07
CA ILE A 7 0.62 -2.32 -23.47
C ILE A 7 -0.84 -2.35 -23.91
N LYS A 8 -1.58 -3.41 -23.57
CA LYS A 8 -3.03 -3.48 -23.85
C LYS A 8 -3.80 -2.36 -23.15
N ALA A 9 -3.50 -2.07 -21.89
CA ALA A 9 -4.06 -0.95 -21.16
C ALA A 9 -3.78 0.39 -21.85
N LYS A 10 -2.53 0.61 -22.27
CA LYS A 10 -2.12 1.80 -23.04
C LYS A 10 -2.90 1.94 -24.34
N ASN A 11 -2.97 0.87 -25.13
CA ASN A 11 -3.69 0.85 -26.39
C ASN A 11 -5.21 1.01 -26.20
N GLY A 12 -5.73 0.64 -25.03
CA GLY A 12 -7.10 0.91 -24.59
C GLY A 12 -7.35 2.35 -24.12
N GLY A 13 -6.33 3.22 -24.15
CA GLY A 13 -6.45 4.65 -23.78
C GLY A 13 -6.23 4.95 -22.30
N LEU A 14 -5.70 4.01 -21.51
CA LEU A 14 -5.34 4.27 -20.12
C LEU A 14 -4.01 5.03 -20.02
N TYR A 15 -3.96 5.99 -19.09
CA TYR A 15 -2.76 6.76 -18.75
C TYR A 15 -2.18 6.39 -17.38
N VAL A 16 -2.98 5.76 -16.52
CA VAL A 16 -2.62 5.43 -15.14
C VAL A 16 -2.99 3.98 -14.87
N ILE A 17 -2.08 3.22 -14.25
CA ILE A 17 -2.35 1.90 -13.71
C ILE A 17 -2.58 2.00 -12.21
N ASP A 18 -3.73 1.54 -11.75
CA ASP A 18 -4.08 1.44 -10.34
C ASP A 18 -3.67 0.08 -9.78
N THR A 19 -3.02 0.05 -8.61
CA THR A 19 -2.66 -1.22 -7.97
C THR A 19 -2.57 -1.12 -6.46
N TYR A 20 -2.92 -2.21 -5.77
CA TYR A 20 -2.73 -2.36 -4.34
C TYR A 20 -1.32 -2.89 -3.99
N VAL A 21 -0.91 -2.68 -2.74
CA VAL A 21 0.25 -3.36 -2.14
C VAL A 21 -0.23 -4.42 -1.15
N PHE A 22 0.15 -5.68 -1.39
CA PHE A 22 -0.34 -6.81 -0.60
C PHE A 22 0.64 -7.15 0.53
N TRP A 23 0.42 -6.60 1.73
CA TRP A 23 1.34 -6.76 2.86
C TRP A 23 1.63 -8.24 3.20
N ASN A 24 0.60 -9.08 3.29
CA ASN A 24 0.74 -10.48 3.70
C ASN A 24 1.73 -11.32 2.88
N VAL A 25 1.89 -11.06 1.58
CA VAL A 25 2.86 -11.75 0.73
C VAL A 25 4.22 -11.10 0.76
N HIS A 26 4.28 -9.79 1.03
CA HIS A 26 5.53 -9.06 1.17
C HIS A 26 6.18 -9.30 2.53
N GLU A 27 5.43 -9.66 3.57
CA GLU A 27 5.92 -9.96 4.91
C GLU A 27 5.27 -11.23 5.48
N PRO A 28 5.64 -12.43 4.98
CA PRO A 28 5.03 -13.70 5.40
C PRO A 28 5.25 -14.02 6.89
N SER A 29 6.33 -13.50 7.49
CA SER A 29 6.63 -13.58 8.92
C SER A 29 7.22 -12.25 9.40
N PRO A 30 7.08 -11.89 10.70
CA PRO A 30 7.52 -10.59 11.20
C PRO A 30 8.97 -10.27 10.82
N GLY A 31 9.19 -9.11 10.20
CA GLY A 31 10.50 -8.60 9.78
C GLY A 31 11.11 -9.28 8.56
N THR A 32 10.50 -10.35 8.03
CA THR A 32 11.02 -11.11 6.88
C THR A 32 10.31 -10.66 5.62
N TYR A 33 11.02 -10.00 4.71
CA TYR A 33 10.41 -9.40 3.53
C TYR A 33 10.77 -10.08 2.21
N GLY A 34 9.79 -10.17 1.30
CA GLY A 34 9.94 -10.72 -0.04
C GLY A 34 9.38 -9.80 -1.14
N PHE A 35 10.24 -9.43 -2.09
CA PHE A 35 9.88 -8.61 -3.28
C PHE A 35 10.44 -9.22 -4.56
N SER A 36 10.12 -10.49 -4.81
CA SER A 36 10.65 -11.24 -5.96
C SER A 36 9.54 -11.92 -6.76
N GLY A 37 9.88 -12.36 -7.97
CA GLY A 37 8.93 -13.02 -8.87
C GLY A 37 7.70 -12.15 -9.14
N ARG A 38 6.51 -12.70 -8.92
CA ARG A 38 5.23 -11.96 -9.11
C ARG A 38 4.96 -10.92 -8.02
N TYR A 39 5.77 -10.86 -6.97
CA TYR A 39 5.67 -9.89 -5.88
C TYR A 39 6.76 -8.81 -5.98
N ASP A 40 7.48 -8.72 -7.10
CA ASP A 40 8.43 -7.65 -7.34
C ASP A 40 7.71 -6.36 -7.78
N ILE A 41 7.27 -5.59 -6.78
CA ILE A 41 6.51 -4.35 -7.00
C ILE A 41 7.35 -3.26 -7.69
N VAL A 42 8.65 -3.21 -7.41
CA VAL A 42 9.56 -2.25 -8.05
C VAL A 42 9.66 -2.56 -9.55
N ARG A 43 9.82 -3.83 -9.91
CA ARG A 43 9.84 -4.25 -11.32
C ARG A 43 8.51 -4.01 -12.01
N PHE A 44 7.38 -4.24 -11.33
CA PHE A 44 6.06 -3.95 -11.87
C PHE A 44 5.91 -2.45 -12.18
N ILE A 45 6.20 -1.57 -11.22
CA ILE A 45 6.10 -0.11 -11.41
C ILE A 45 7.04 0.38 -12.51
N LYS A 46 8.28 -0.12 -12.57
CA LYS A 46 9.21 0.19 -13.67
C LYS A 46 8.72 -0.31 -15.04
N THR A 47 7.94 -1.38 -15.07
CA THR A 47 7.32 -1.87 -16.31
C THR A 47 6.22 -0.92 -16.79
N VAL A 48 5.40 -0.39 -15.87
CA VAL A 48 4.43 0.66 -16.18
C VAL A 48 5.13 1.91 -16.72
N ALA A 49 6.20 2.37 -16.04
CA ALA A 49 6.98 3.54 -16.46
C ALA A 49 7.60 3.40 -17.86
N ARG A 50 8.21 2.24 -18.17
CA ARG A 50 8.81 1.99 -19.50
C ARG A 50 7.82 2.07 -20.65
N ASN A 51 6.52 1.87 -20.37
CA ASN A 51 5.46 2.00 -21.36
C ASN A 51 4.85 3.40 -21.41
N GLY A 52 5.32 4.34 -20.58
CA GLY A 52 4.87 5.72 -20.56
C GLY A 52 3.52 5.93 -19.86
N LEU A 53 3.19 5.08 -18.89
CA LEU A 53 2.02 5.24 -18.02
C LEU A 53 2.45 5.63 -16.60
N TYR A 54 1.56 6.29 -15.89
CA TYR A 54 1.69 6.60 -14.47
C TYR A 54 1.09 5.49 -13.60
N VAL A 55 1.29 5.59 -12.29
CA VAL A 55 0.78 4.66 -11.28
C VAL A 55 0.01 5.41 -10.19
N ASN A 56 -1.17 4.90 -9.85
CA ASN A 56 -1.82 5.18 -8.57
C ASN A 56 -1.55 4.01 -7.61
N LEU A 57 -0.75 4.26 -6.57
CA LEU A 57 -0.27 3.21 -5.68
C LEU A 57 -1.09 3.16 -4.38
N ARG A 58 -1.97 2.18 -4.27
CA ARG A 58 -2.86 2.00 -3.12
C ARG A 58 -2.17 1.13 -2.06
N ILE A 59 -1.38 1.76 -1.20
CA ILE A 59 -0.50 1.07 -0.24
C ILE A 59 -1.32 0.30 0.83
N GLY A 60 -2.50 0.79 1.20
CA GLY A 60 -3.32 0.17 2.24
C GLY A 60 -2.90 0.62 3.65
N PRO A 61 -2.60 -0.28 4.61
CA PRO A 61 -2.22 -1.67 4.37
C PRO A 61 -3.40 -2.64 4.36
N TYR A 62 -4.59 -2.21 4.83
CA TYR A 62 -5.82 -2.89 4.49
C TYR A 62 -6.21 -2.54 3.06
N VAL A 63 -6.40 -3.56 2.22
CA VAL A 63 -6.71 -3.37 0.79
C VAL A 63 -8.05 -3.97 0.38
N CYS A 64 -8.69 -4.76 1.25
CA CYS A 64 -9.85 -5.59 0.90
C CYS A 64 -9.51 -6.51 -0.30
N ALA A 65 -9.84 -6.06 -1.51
CA ALA A 65 -9.43 -6.61 -2.80
C ALA A 65 -9.77 -8.09 -3.02
N GLU A 66 -10.77 -8.60 -2.31
CA GLU A 66 -11.11 -10.04 -2.26
C GLU A 66 -9.87 -10.89 -1.98
N TRP A 67 -8.92 -10.31 -1.26
CA TRP A 67 -7.62 -10.88 -0.99
C TRP A 67 -7.56 -11.49 0.40
N ASN A 68 -6.75 -12.53 0.55
CA ASN A 68 -6.65 -13.27 1.80
C ASN A 68 -6.41 -12.32 2.98
N PHE A 69 -7.30 -12.39 3.96
CA PHE A 69 -7.30 -11.56 5.18
C PHE A 69 -7.22 -10.04 4.91
N GLY A 70 -7.76 -9.57 3.79
CA GLY A 70 -7.81 -8.16 3.42
C GLY A 70 -6.44 -7.51 3.18
N GLY A 71 -5.40 -8.32 2.96
CA GLY A 71 -4.01 -7.89 2.81
C GLY A 71 -3.16 -8.02 4.07
N PHE A 72 -3.76 -8.21 5.26
CA PHE A 72 -2.98 -8.32 6.49
C PHE A 72 -2.24 -9.65 6.60
N PRO A 73 -0.98 -9.66 7.09
CA PRO A 73 -0.32 -10.90 7.46
C PRO A 73 -1.06 -11.59 8.61
N ILE A 74 -1.19 -12.92 8.55
CA ILE A 74 -1.91 -13.69 9.60
C ILE A 74 -1.22 -13.55 10.96
N TRP A 75 0.11 -13.52 10.99
CA TRP A 75 0.89 -13.36 12.22
C TRP A 75 0.53 -12.07 12.98
N LEU A 76 0.07 -11.03 12.27
CA LEU A 76 -0.27 -9.74 12.88
C LEU A 76 -1.42 -9.91 13.88
N LYS A 77 -2.36 -10.84 13.64
CA LYS A 77 -3.48 -11.12 14.54
C LYS A 77 -3.04 -11.58 15.93
N TYR A 78 -1.83 -12.16 16.04
CA TYR A 78 -1.33 -12.74 17.29
C TYR A 78 -0.39 -11.80 18.05
N VAL A 79 -0.21 -10.57 17.56
CA VAL A 79 0.52 -9.53 18.31
C VAL A 79 -0.26 -9.18 19.58
N PRO A 80 0.36 -9.20 20.78
CA PRO A 80 -0.33 -8.89 22.03
C PRO A 80 -1.04 -7.53 22.00
N GLY A 81 -2.31 -7.50 22.39
CA GLY A 81 -3.10 -6.28 22.49
C GLY A 81 -3.51 -5.64 21.16
N ILE A 82 -3.36 -6.35 20.03
CA ILE A 82 -3.68 -5.79 18.72
C ILE A 82 -5.18 -5.67 18.47
N SER A 83 -5.58 -4.54 17.89
CA SER A 83 -6.92 -4.34 17.36
C SER A 83 -6.80 -3.63 16.02
N PHE A 84 -7.34 -4.23 14.97
CA PHE A 84 -7.14 -3.75 13.60
C PHE A 84 -7.97 -2.52 13.28
N ARG A 85 -7.39 -1.64 12.46
CA ARG A 85 -8.07 -0.50 11.82
C ARG A 85 -8.80 0.39 12.83
N THR A 86 -8.16 0.64 13.96
CA THR A 86 -8.65 1.52 15.02
C THR A 86 -7.45 2.17 15.72
N ASP A 87 -7.72 3.08 16.65
CA ASP A 87 -6.67 3.78 17.40
C ASP A 87 -6.05 2.84 18.44
N ASN A 88 -5.15 1.98 17.95
CA ASN A 88 -4.49 0.93 18.70
C ASN A 88 -2.99 0.97 18.40
N GLU A 89 -2.17 1.22 19.41
CA GLU A 89 -0.73 1.42 19.23
C GLU A 89 0.00 0.23 18.59
N PRO A 90 -0.23 -1.05 18.97
CA PRO A 90 0.36 -2.19 18.28
C PRO A 90 0.04 -2.21 16.77
N PHE A 91 -1.21 -1.91 16.41
CA PHE A 91 -1.62 -1.86 15.00
C PHE A 91 -1.00 -0.66 14.27
N LYS A 92 -1.01 0.53 14.88
CA LYS A 92 -0.43 1.76 14.32
C LYS A 92 1.07 1.59 14.07
N ALA A 93 1.80 1.03 15.03
CA ALA A 93 3.23 0.75 14.88
C ALA A 93 3.52 -0.21 13.72
N ALA A 94 2.75 -1.31 13.61
CA ALA A 94 2.93 -2.28 12.54
C ALA A 94 2.58 -1.68 11.16
N MET A 95 1.44 -0.98 11.05
CA MET A 95 1.01 -0.29 9.84
C MET A 95 2.05 0.75 9.39
N GLN A 96 2.51 1.60 10.32
CA GLN A 96 3.51 2.62 10.04
C GLN A 96 4.82 1.98 9.56
N GLY A 97 5.29 0.93 10.22
CA GLY A 97 6.52 0.23 9.82
C GLY A 97 6.44 -0.32 8.39
N PHE A 98 5.33 -0.98 8.04
CA PHE A 98 5.14 -1.48 6.67
C PHE A 98 5.03 -0.35 5.64
N THR A 99 4.22 0.67 5.92
CA THR A 99 4.06 1.83 5.02
C THR A 99 5.40 2.54 4.79
N GLN A 100 6.15 2.82 5.87
CA GLN A 100 7.48 3.44 5.79
C GLN A 100 8.45 2.59 4.97
N LYS A 101 8.41 1.26 5.12
CA LYS A 101 9.26 0.37 4.34
C LYS A 101 8.94 0.45 2.84
N ILE A 102 7.66 0.39 2.47
CA ILE A 102 7.24 0.48 1.07
C ILE A 102 7.64 1.84 0.49
N VAL A 103 7.30 2.93 1.18
CA VAL A 103 7.65 4.28 0.72
C VAL A 103 9.16 4.47 0.61
N GLY A 104 9.93 4.09 1.64
CA GLY A 104 11.39 4.21 1.63
C GLY A 104 12.04 3.41 0.50
N MET A 105 11.57 2.19 0.25
CA MET A 105 12.04 1.36 -0.86
C MET A 105 11.77 2.01 -2.22
N LEU A 106 10.57 2.56 -2.44
CA LEU A 106 10.19 3.19 -3.70
C LEU A 106 10.92 4.52 -3.92
N LYS A 107 11.10 5.31 -2.85
CA LYS A 107 11.89 6.55 -2.86
C LYS A 107 13.36 6.31 -3.23
N ALA A 108 13.98 5.28 -2.65
CA ALA A 108 15.35 4.89 -2.96
C ALA A 108 15.54 4.45 -4.43
N LYS A 109 14.46 4.25 -5.17
CA LYS A 109 14.45 3.92 -6.60
C LYS A 109 13.89 5.04 -7.49
N ASN A 110 13.65 6.24 -6.93
CA ASN A 110 13.11 7.41 -7.61
C ASN A 110 11.80 7.11 -8.34
N LEU A 111 10.87 6.41 -7.67
CA LEU A 111 9.61 5.97 -8.30
C LEU A 111 8.43 6.92 -8.08
N PHE A 112 8.54 7.90 -7.19
CA PHE A 112 7.54 8.97 -7.06
C PHE A 112 7.75 10.05 -8.12
N GLU A 113 6.66 10.66 -8.59
CA GLU A 113 6.69 11.66 -9.66
C GLU A 113 7.51 12.89 -9.27
N SER A 114 7.49 13.27 -8.00
CA SER A 114 8.37 14.29 -7.40
C SER A 114 9.88 14.02 -7.62
N GLN A 115 10.25 12.77 -7.91
CA GLN A 115 11.62 12.32 -8.20
C GLN A 115 11.82 11.93 -9.70
N GLY A 116 10.84 12.23 -10.56
CA GLY A 116 10.82 11.82 -11.97
C GLY A 116 10.29 10.40 -12.22
N GLY A 117 9.69 9.77 -11.22
CA GLY A 117 9.11 8.42 -11.31
C GLY A 117 7.64 8.41 -11.76
N PRO A 118 7.04 7.21 -11.95
CA PRO A 118 5.67 7.10 -12.46
C PRO A 118 4.57 7.24 -11.39
N ILE A 119 4.87 7.20 -10.09
CA ILE A 119 3.83 7.20 -9.05
C ILE A 119 3.35 8.63 -8.79
N ILE A 120 2.12 8.93 -9.21
CA ILE A 120 1.52 10.27 -9.11
C ILE A 120 0.56 10.41 -7.93
N LEU A 121 0.03 9.30 -7.44
CA LEU A 121 -0.93 9.25 -6.33
C LEU A 121 -0.63 8.04 -5.46
N SER A 122 -0.95 8.16 -4.18
CA SER A 122 -0.98 7.01 -3.28
C SER A 122 -2.20 7.05 -2.35
N GLN A 123 -2.66 5.88 -1.95
CA GLN A 123 -3.79 5.72 -1.01
C GLN A 123 -3.32 5.06 0.28
N ILE A 124 -3.71 5.65 1.41
CA ILE A 124 -3.65 5.01 2.73
C ILE A 124 -5.05 4.57 3.17
N GLU A 125 -5.12 3.43 3.86
CA GLU A 125 -6.36 2.72 4.19
C GLU A 125 -7.14 2.27 2.94
N ASN A 126 -8.28 1.60 3.14
CA ASN A 126 -9.25 1.32 2.09
C ASN A 126 -10.68 1.35 2.63
N GLU A 127 -11.53 2.21 2.05
CA GLU A 127 -12.97 2.31 2.38
C GLU A 127 -13.27 2.48 3.88
N TYR A 128 -12.34 3.10 4.62
CA TYR A 128 -12.46 3.25 6.07
C TYR A 128 -13.69 4.08 6.48
N GLY A 129 -14.18 4.95 5.60
CA GLY A 129 -15.40 5.72 5.81
C GLY A 129 -16.62 4.85 6.12
N ALA A 130 -16.76 3.69 5.48
CA ALA A 130 -17.90 2.78 5.64
C ALA A 130 -17.84 1.92 6.91
N GLN A 131 -16.68 1.85 7.60
CA GLN A 131 -16.60 1.16 8.88
C GLN A 131 -17.59 1.78 9.89
N GLY A 132 -18.37 0.94 10.57
CA GLY A 132 -19.55 1.32 11.33
C GLY A 132 -19.34 2.41 12.40
N LYS A 133 -20.46 3.04 12.81
CA LYS A 133 -20.50 4.11 13.83
C LYS A 133 -19.93 3.70 15.21
N SER A 134 -19.72 2.41 15.45
CA SER A 134 -19.29 1.83 16.74
C SER A 134 -17.91 2.31 17.22
N PHE A 135 -17.05 2.82 16.33
CA PHE A 135 -15.72 3.30 16.69
C PHE A 135 -15.66 4.78 17.10
N GLY A 136 -16.74 5.55 16.93
CA GLY A 136 -16.87 6.92 17.45
C GLY A 136 -15.63 7.81 17.31
N ALA A 137 -15.06 8.24 18.45
CA ALA A 137 -13.86 9.07 18.52
C ALA A 137 -12.58 8.35 18.07
N ALA A 138 -12.42 7.06 18.39
CA ALA A 138 -11.26 6.26 18.00
C ALA A 138 -11.13 6.14 16.47
N LYS A 139 -12.27 6.09 15.75
CA LYS A 139 -12.28 6.13 14.27
C LYS A 139 -11.61 7.40 13.74
N LYS A 140 -11.99 8.55 14.30
CA LYS A 140 -11.46 9.87 13.90
C LYS A 140 -9.99 10.00 14.27
N ALA A 141 -9.61 9.58 15.48
CA ALA A 141 -8.22 9.59 15.92
C ALA A 141 -7.32 8.75 14.99
N TYR A 142 -7.74 7.52 14.68
CA TYR A 142 -7.01 6.64 13.78
C TYR A 142 -6.89 7.20 12.36
N ILE A 143 -7.97 7.65 11.72
CA ILE A 143 -7.89 8.12 10.33
C ILE A 143 -7.08 9.42 10.22
N ASN A 144 -7.19 10.32 11.21
CA ASN A 144 -6.38 11.54 11.27
C ASN A 144 -4.90 11.19 11.47
N TRP A 145 -4.59 10.22 12.33
CA TRP A 145 -3.23 9.71 12.50
C TRP A 145 -2.70 9.09 11.21
N ALA A 146 -3.48 8.25 10.53
CA ALA A 146 -3.07 7.58 9.29
C ALA A 146 -2.78 8.59 8.17
N ALA A 147 -3.65 9.61 8.04
CA ALA A 147 -3.46 10.70 7.09
C ALA A 147 -2.20 11.52 7.40
N LYS A 148 -2.02 11.90 8.68
CA LYS A 148 -0.82 12.64 9.11
C LYS A 148 0.46 11.84 8.85
N MET A 149 0.46 10.56 9.20
CA MET A 149 1.60 9.66 9.04
C MET A 149 2.08 9.62 7.58
N VAL A 150 1.17 9.48 6.61
CA VAL A 150 1.59 9.42 5.19
C VAL A 150 2.03 10.76 4.61
N VAL A 151 1.41 11.86 5.04
CA VAL A 151 1.84 13.21 4.61
C VAL A 151 3.27 13.47 5.09
N GLU A 152 3.61 13.06 6.31
CA GLU A 152 4.96 13.19 6.87
C GLU A 152 6.01 12.33 6.14
N LEU A 153 5.60 11.32 5.37
CA LEU A 153 6.53 10.54 4.55
C LEU A 153 7.02 11.31 3.32
N ASN A 154 6.43 12.46 2.96
CA ASN A 154 6.88 13.36 1.90
C ASN A 154 7.14 12.66 0.54
N THR A 155 6.23 11.78 0.12
CA THR A 155 6.30 11.06 -1.17
C THR A 155 6.18 12.02 -2.35
#